data_AF-A0A7Z0SMZ8-F1
#
_entry.id   AF-A0A7Z0SMZ8-F1
#
_cell.length_a   1.000
_cell.length_b   1.000
_cell.length_c   1.000
_cell.angle_alpha   90.00
_cell.angle_beta   90.00
_cell.angle_gamma   90.00
#
_symmetry.space_group_name_H-M   'P 1'
#
loop_
_entity.id
_entity.type
_entity.pdbx_description
1 polymer ?
#
loop_
_entity_poly.entity_id
_entity_poly.type
_entity_poly.pdbx_seq_one_letter_code
_entity_poly.pdbx_strand_id
1 'polypeptide(L)'
;MTKPFDNVSSDWGLVEPPPLTRVSNEPPKSIFSDPSWLENATKPIREKQSIQPQLTKPAQDYRQRRVDRVSKLLQDRYRRITNEANSPLLVDVYTGDVLPDRLDAISSAVAADYRHHYQAEVPNADIKRAFSHLSALVAPWEATVFFGRAGYDPHHRERYIDAGPGRCFVFTPGASYYQPLVGQPCIRPLQSRPLAIPAEMGNVNPRLIDPLFALTVLPQDSNLLVIAWMILCWMPDRKQVMLELLGTPSSSLEQSHTLIKNVVDPATVALHNELPNHVKQFNNLALKHYLLSFNQVDALTPTQQNHLSTLMRGKQIPWQWQGKTVDASITVQCPVILNSLESVVTTSKLADATLSVEVEEKDQSKGLPAMFPSAASLTVGLLMIFGQVHSDWETVSYDSRFERYGDLADLCRVGELVAVSLGRGRSMFWEQFDRNQQGRRGFELEETPVAQAVAHALDDVPGGVIELPVKQWLAHLKPYRPDVTRPEQWPTSSRGLGAAFKRIKPLLRDVGITLTSTGQRGPFCYWRAEKTTSHSAE
;
A
#
# COMPACT_ATOMS: atom_id res chain seq x y z
N MET A 1 64.57 28.86 35.89
CA MET A 1 63.73 29.83 36.60
C MET A 1 62.50 29.12 37.14
N THR A 2 62.14 29.49 38.36
CA THR A 2 61.39 28.80 39.42
C THR A 2 59.85 28.93 39.32
N LYS A 3 59.15 27.92 39.88
CA LYS A 3 57.74 27.89 40.34
C LYS A 3 57.52 28.79 41.61
N PRO A 4 56.39 28.74 42.37
CA PRO A 4 54.92 28.93 42.12
C PRO A 4 54.26 29.86 43.21
N PHE A 5 52.94 29.69 43.51
CA PHE A 5 52.04 30.24 44.58
C PHE A 5 51.15 31.45 44.17
N ASP A 6 49.86 31.62 44.55
CA ASP A 6 48.84 30.80 45.24
C ASP A 6 47.44 31.48 45.15
N ASN A 7 46.38 30.69 45.38
CA ASN A 7 45.06 30.96 46.00
C ASN A 7 44.24 32.26 45.74
N VAL A 8 42.95 32.11 45.37
CA VAL A 8 41.77 32.37 46.24
C VAL A 8 40.55 31.56 45.76
N SER A 9 39.95 30.83 46.70
CA SER A 9 38.69 30.09 46.64
C SER A 9 37.47 31.01 46.82
N SER A 10 36.35 30.72 46.15
CA SER A 10 35.04 31.25 46.53
C SER A 10 33.96 30.16 46.47
N ASP A 11 33.62 29.66 47.66
CA ASP A 11 32.38 28.97 48.02
C ASP A 11 31.15 29.81 47.64
N TRP A 12 30.13 29.19 47.04
CA TRP A 12 28.71 29.47 47.35
C TRP A 12 27.87 28.21 47.11
N GLY A 13 27.28 27.73 48.21
CA GLY A 13 26.62 26.44 48.32
C GLY A 13 25.23 26.34 47.67
N LEU A 14 24.86 25.09 47.44
CA LEU A 14 23.54 24.59 47.07
C LEU A 14 22.50 24.99 48.13
N VAL A 15 21.39 25.59 47.68
CA VAL A 15 20.20 25.82 48.51
C VAL A 15 19.17 24.76 48.17
N GLU A 16 18.93 23.85 49.13
CA GLU A 16 17.80 22.92 49.12
C GLU A 16 16.48 23.64 49.48
N PRO A 17 15.34 23.24 48.88
CA PRO A 17 14.02 23.77 49.26
C PRO A 17 13.49 23.15 50.58
N PRO A 18 12.70 23.89 51.38
CA PRO A 18 12.22 23.44 52.68
C PRO A 18 11.05 22.42 52.61
N PRO A 19 10.80 21.64 53.69
CA PRO A 19 9.96 20.45 53.66
C PRO A 19 8.45 20.73 53.79
N LEU A 20 7.65 19.86 53.18
CA LEU A 20 6.19 19.80 53.28
C LEU A 20 5.75 19.24 54.65
N THR A 21 5.00 20.03 55.42
CA THR A 21 4.32 19.59 56.64
C THR A 21 2.95 18.97 56.33
N ARG A 22 2.75 17.75 56.85
CA ARG A 22 1.47 17.01 56.88
C ARG A 22 0.45 17.73 57.77
N VAL A 23 -0.80 17.86 57.30
CA VAL A 23 -1.97 18.14 58.14
C VAL A 23 -3.02 17.05 57.94
N SER A 24 -3.62 16.68 59.07
CA SER A 24 -4.37 15.49 59.45
C SER A 24 -5.80 15.36 58.90
N ASN A 25 -6.20 14.11 58.70
CA ASN A 25 -7.58 13.64 58.53
C ASN A 25 -8.38 13.72 59.85
N GLU A 26 -9.60 14.26 59.82
CA GLU A 26 -10.79 13.73 60.53
C GLU A 26 -12.08 14.51 60.14
N PRO A 27 -13.27 13.86 60.10
CA PRO A 27 -14.53 14.47 59.63
C PRO A 27 -15.44 14.95 60.77
N PRO A 28 -16.29 15.98 60.59
CA PRO A 28 -17.29 16.32 61.59
C PRO A 28 -18.59 15.51 61.40
N LYS A 29 -19.13 15.13 62.57
CA LYS A 29 -20.23 14.22 62.85
C LYS A 29 -21.62 14.78 62.49
N SER A 30 -22.52 13.82 62.28
CA SER A 30 -23.97 13.93 62.13
C SER A 30 -24.67 14.66 63.27
N ILE A 31 -25.70 15.44 62.93
CA ILE A 31 -26.85 15.69 63.80
C ILE A 31 -28.10 15.43 62.96
N PHE A 32 -28.70 14.26 63.13
CA PHE A 32 -30.09 13.99 62.81
C PHE A 32 -30.78 13.59 64.12
N SER A 33 -31.88 14.26 64.44
CA SER A 33 -32.90 13.69 65.29
C SER A 33 -34.27 14.17 64.83
N ASP A 34 -35.00 13.18 64.33
CA ASP A 34 -36.45 12.97 64.36
C ASP A 34 -37.31 13.21 63.09
N PRO A 35 -37.97 12.16 62.55
CA PRO A 35 -38.78 12.21 61.34
C PRO A 35 -40.28 12.20 61.67
N SER A 36 -41.00 13.26 61.31
CA SER A 36 -42.47 13.20 61.22
C SER A 36 -42.98 14.26 60.26
N TRP A 37 -43.21 13.86 59.00
CA TRP A 37 -44.30 14.38 58.16
C TRP A 37 -44.36 13.75 56.74
N LEU A 38 -43.69 12.63 56.47
CA LEU A 38 -44.06 11.81 55.31
C LEU A 38 -45.39 11.12 55.59
N GLU A 39 -46.50 11.75 55.22
CA GLU A 39 -47.72 11.12 54.69
C GLU A 39 -48.79 12.18 54.36
N ASN A 40 -48.90 12.56 53.07
CA ASN A 40 -50.17 12.63 52.36
C ASN A 40 -49.96 12.92 50.86
N ALA A 41 -49.91 11.83 50.11
CA ALA A 41 -50.66 11.56 48.89
C ALA A 41 -51.02 12.70 47.89
N THR A 42 -50.67 12.40 46.62
CA THR A 42 -51.45 12.55 45.36
C THR A 42 -51.38 13.81 44.47
N LYS A 43 -50.52 13.70 43.41
CA LYS A 43 -50.64 14.14 41.97
C LYS A 43 -50.73 15.65 41.61
N PRO A 44 -50.43 16.09 40.34
CA PRO A 44 -50.08 15.36 39.12
C PRO A 44 -48.82 15.83 38.33
N ILE A 45 -48.51 15.03 37.31
CA ILE A 45 -47.57 15.19 36.19
C ILE A 45 -47.66 16.57 35.52
N ARG A 46 -46.50 17.20 35.23
CA ARG A 46 -46.39 18.32 34.27
C ARG A 46 -45.44 17.92 33.15
N GLU A 47 -46.01 17.70 31.96
CA GLU A 47 -45.29 17.66 30.69
C GLU A 47 -44.49 18.96 30.52
N LYS A 48 -43.16 18.86 30.36
CA LYS A 48 -42.36 19.97 29.86
C LYS A 48 -42.54 20.04 28.34
N GLN A 49 -43.51 20.84 27.89
CA GLN A 49 -43.56 21.29 26.50
C GLN A 49 -42.32 22.14 26.22
N SER A 50 -41.51 21.72 25.25
CA SER A 50 -40.36 22.47 24.73
C SER A 50 -40.87 23.65 23.90
N ILE A 51 -40.95 24.85 24.50
CA ILE A 51 -41.25 26.09 23.79
C ILE A 51 -39.96 26.55 23.09
N GLN A 52 -39.82 26.28 21.80
CA GLN A 52 -38.88 27.01 20.95
C GLN A 52 -39.51 28.38 20.61
N PRO A 53 -38.84 29.52 20.89
CA PRO A 53 -39.40 30.83 20.57
C PRO A 53 -39.54 30.99 19.04
N GLN A 54 -40.75 31.32 18.58
CA GLN A 54 -41.02 31.59 17.17
C GLN A 54 -40.37 32.93 16.75
N LEU A 55 -39.46 32.87 15.77
CA LEU A 55 -38.80 34.04 15.18
C LEU A 55 -39.81 34.93 14.44
N THR A 56 -39.66 36.25 14.54
CA THR A 56 -40.46 37.23 13.79
C THR A 56 -40.20 37.14 12.27
N LYS A 57 -41.18 37.49 11.42
CA LYS A 57 -41.05 37.42 9.94
C LYS A 57 -39.74 38.04 9.38
N PRO A 58 -39.31 39.25 9.80
CA PRO A 58 -38.05 39.83 9.31
C PRO A 58 -36.80 39.03 9.72
N ALA A 59 -36.81 38.42 10.91
CA ALA A 59 -35.71 37.59 11.39
C ALA A 59 -35.67 36.24 10.67
N GLN A 60 -36.83 35.69 10.28
CA GLN A 60 -36.93 34.50 9.45
C GLN A 60 -36.37 34.77 8.04
N ASP A 61 -36.74 35.89 7.42
CA ASP A 61 -36.23 36.28 6.10
C ASP A 61 -34.71 36.49 6.10
N TYR A 62 -34.17 37.13 7.14
CA TYR A 62 -32.73 37.31 7.29
C TYR A 62 -32.00 35.96 7.43
N ARG A 63 -32.53 35.06 8.26
CA ARG A 63 -31.97 33.72 8.42
C ARG A 63 -32.02 32.94 7.10
N GLN A 64 -33.14 33.01 6.37
CA GLN A 64 -33.29 32.31 5.09
C GLN A 64 -32.24 32.79 4.09
N ARG A 65 -32.04 34.12 3.97
CA ARG A 65 -30.97 34.68 3.12
C ARG A 65 -29.58 34.17 3.50
N ARG A 66 -29.27 34.00 4.79
CA ARG A 66 -27.99 33.41 5.21
C ARG A 66 -27.88 31.95 4.80
N VAL A 67 -28.93 31.16 5.01
CA VAL A 67 -28.96 29.75 4.60
C VAL A 67 -28.79 29.64 3.08
N ASP A 68 -29.47 30.47 2.29
CA ASP A 68 -29.35 30.48 0.83
C ASP A 68 -27.91 30.81 0.37
N ARG A 69 -27.26 31.78 1.03
CA ARG A 69 -25.84 32.10 0.79
C ARG A 69 -24.91 30.93 1.10
N VAL A 70 -25.15 30.20 2.19
CA VAL A 70 -24.38 29.00 2.53
C VAL A 70 -24.65 27.89 1.54
N SER A 71 -25.91 27.68 1.15
CA SER A 71 -26.29 26.70 0.12
C SER A 71 -25.56 26.96 -1.19
N LYS A 72 -25.42 28.24 -1.59
CA LYS A 72 -24.62 28.60 -2.77
C LYS A 72 -23.15 28.23 -2.62
N LEU A 73 -22.50 28.58 -1.50
CA LEU A 73 -21.11 28.17 -1.25
C LEU A 73 -20.93 26.65 -1.27
N LEU A 74 -21.87 25.90 -0.70
CA LEU A 74 -21.86 24.45 -0.73
C LEU A 74 -22.00 23.90 -2.16
N GLN A 75 -22.92 24.45 -2.95
CA GLN A 75 -23.11 24.08 -4.36
C GLN A 75 -21.88 24.42 -5.21
N ASP A 76 -21.19 25.51 -4.92
CA ASP A 76 -20.03 25.93 -5.69
C ASP A 76 -18.80 25.06 -5.37
N ARG A 77 -18.70 24.55 -4.14
CA ARG A 77 -17.49 23.84 -3.64
C ARG A 77 -17.61 22.34 -3.56
N TYR A 78 -18.78 21.79 -3.21
CA TYR A 78 -18.90 20.37 -2.90
C TYR A 78 -19.78 19.62 -3.91
N ARG A 79 -19.35 18.41 -4.24
CA ARG A 79 -20.15 17.41 -4.96
C ARG A 79 -20.36 16.19 -4.08
N ARG A 80 -21.43 15.43 -4.36
CA ARG A 80 -21.66 14.13 -3.74
C ARG A 80 -21.29 13.03 -4.72
N ILE A 81 -20.65 11.99 -4.21
CA ILE A 81 -20.24 10.83 -4.97
C ILE A 81 -20.53 9.57 -4.15
N THR A 82 -20.73 8.46 -4.83
CA THR A 82 -20.84 7.14 -4.21
C THR A 82 -19.68 6.31 -4.70
N ASN A 83 -18.90 5.75 -3.77
CA ASN A 83 -17.77 4.90 -4.14
C ASN A 83 -18.20 3.45 -4.43
N GLU A 84 -17.23 2.60 -4.76
CA GLU A 84 -17.42 1.18 -5.06
C GLU A 84 -17.97 0.36 -3.87
N ALA A 85 -17.88 0.89 -2.65
CA ALA A 85 -18.45 0.29 -1.45
C ALA A 85 -19.85 0.83 -1.12
N ASN A 86 -20.51 1.52 -2.07
CA ASN A 86 -21.81 2.18 -1.89
C ASN A 86 -21.84 3.20 -0.74
N SER A 87 -20.68 3.76 -0.39
CA SER A 87 -20.57 4.77 0.67
C SER A 87 -20.78 6.16 0.10
N PRO A 88 -21.65 7.00 0.70
CA PRO A 88 -21.82 8.38 0.30
C PRO A 88 -20.64 9.23 0.79
N LEU A 89 -20.07 9.99 -0.13
CA LEU A 89 -18.90 10.83 0.13
C LEU A 89 -19.13 12.23 -0.44
N LEU A 90 -18.36 13.19 0.08
CA LEU A 90 -18.28 14.55 -0.44
C LEU A 90 -16.94 14.72 -1.15
N VAL A 91 -16.93 15.52 -2.21
CA VAL A 91 -15.70 15.92 -2.90
C VAL A 91 -15.61 17.44 -2.91
N ASP A 92 -14.49 17.98 -2.45
CA ASP A 92 -14.13 19.37 -2.70
C ASP A 92 -13.65 19.50 -4.16
N VAL A 93 -14.40 20.19 -5.01
CA VAL A 93 -14.12 20.27 -6.45
C VAL A 93 -12.84 21.05 -6.78
N TYR A 94 -12.36 21.89 -5.85
CA TYR A 94 -11.14 22.67 -6.06
C TYR A 94 -9.88 21.89 -5.72
N THR A 95 -9.96 20.96 -4.77
CA THR A 95 -8.77 20.21 -4.32
C THR A 95 -8.78 18.74 -4.74
N GLY A 96 -9.97 18.21 -5.08
CA GLY A 96 -10.22 16.77 -5.29
C GLY A 96 -10.31 15.98 -3.98
N ASP A 97 -10.26 16.64 -2.82
CA ASP A 97 -10.26 15.97 -1.52
C ASP A 97 -11.61 15.32 -1.29
N VAL A 98 -11.57 14.01 -1.04
CA VAL A 98 -12.75 13.24 -0.68
C VAL A 98 -12.89 13.23 0.84
N LEU A 99 -14.09 13.59 1.30
CA LEU A 99 -14.49 13.75 2.68
C LEU A 99 -15.69 12.84 3.00
N PRO A 100 -15.89 12.43 4.26
CA PRO A 100 -17.11 11.72 4.62
C PRO A 100 -18.33 12.63 4.45
N ASP A 101 -19.48 12.09 4.02
CA ASP A 101 -20.73 12.86 3.86
C ASP A 101 -21.34 13.26 5.21
N ARG A 102 -20.66 14.19 5.90
CA ARG A 102 -20.99 14.65 7.24
C ARG A 102 -20.77 16.15 7.37
N LEU A 103 -21.59 16.77 8.21
CA LEU A 103 -21.50 18.20 8.49
C LEU A 103 -20.13 18.60 9.08
N ASP A 104 -19.60 17.83 10.04
CA ASP A 104 -18.35 18.13 10.71
C ASP A 104 -17.12 18.08 9.79
N ALA A 105 -17.23 17.40 8.65
CA ALA A 105 -16.18 17.35 7.64
C ALA A 105 -16.02 18.68 6.87
N ILE A 106 -17.09 19.47 6.76
CA ILE A 106 -17.12 20.67 5.91
C ILE A 106 -17.39 21.97 6.69
N SER A 107 -17.95 21.89 7.91
CA SER A 107 -18.38 23.08 8.69
C SER A 107 -17.30 24.15 8.81
N SER A 108 -16.06 23.77 9.11
CA SER A 108 -14.96 24.73 9.29
C SER A 108 -14.60 25.44 7.98
N ALA A 109 -14.47 24.68 6.90
CA ALA A 109 -14.15 25.20 5.57
C ALA A 109 -15.25 26.14 5.06
N VAL A 110 -16.52 25.74 5.21
CA VAL A 110 -17.67 26.55 4.80
C VAL A 110 -17.79 27.84 5.62
N ALA A 111 -17.52 27.78 6.93
CA ALA A 111 -17.49 28.96 7.78
C ALA A 111 -16.37 29.93 7.37
N ALA A 112 -15.19 29.40 7.01
CA ALA A 112 -14.08 30.20 6.50
C ALA A 112 -14.43 30.87 5.16
N ASP A 113 -15.02 30.14 4.21
CA ASP A 113 -15.46 30.69 2.92
C ASP A 113 -16.53 31.77 3.12
N TYR A 114 -17.50 31.53 4.01
CA TYR A 114 -18.53 32.50 4.32
C TYR A 114 -17.95 33.79 4.90
N ARG A 115 -16.99 33.68 5.84
CA ARG A 115 -16.27 34.83 6.39
C ARG A 115 -15.52 35.59 5.31
N HIS A 116 -14.84 34.88 4.42
CA HIS A 116 -14.10 35.48 3.32
C HIS A 116 -15.01 36.26 2.35
N HIS A 117 -16.10 35.63 1.89
CA HIS A 117 -17.00 36.21 0.88
C HIS A 117 -17.95 37.29 1.43
N TYR A 118 -18.45 37.12 2.65
CA TYR A 118 -19.50 37.98 3.21
C TYR A 118 -19.02 38.85 4.37
N GLN A 119 -17.75 38.74 4.77
CA GLN A 119 -17.15 39.53 5.87
C GLN A 119 -17.96 39.43 7.17
N ALA A 120 -18.52 38.24 7.44
CA ALA A 120 -19.40 37.98 8.56
C ALA A 120 -19.28 36.52 9.04
N GLU A 121 -19.69 36.28 10.28
CA GLU A 121 -19.80 34.92 10.83
C GLU A 121 -21.14 34.27 10.44
N VAL A 122 -21.12 32.95 10.29
CA VAL A 122 -22.32 32.15 10.06
C VAL A 122 -22.53 31.15 11.21
N PRO A 123 -23.74 31.07 11.79
CA PRO A 123 -24.03 30.06 12.79
C PRO A 123 -23.97 28.64 12.21
N ASN A 124 -23.39 27.69 12.94
CA ASN A 124 -23.34 26.28 12.52
C ASN A 124 -24.73 25.67 12.27
N ALA A 125 -25.79 26.21 12.90
CA ALA A 125 -27.17 25.81 12.66
C ALA A 125 -27.67 26.16 11.24
N ASP A 126 -27.17 27.25 10.65
CA ASP A 126 -27.52 27.64 9.29
C ASP A 126 -26.73 26.78 8.28
N ILE A 127 -25.47 26.43 8.57
CA ILE A 127 -24.68 25.44 7.79
C ILE A 127 -25.37 24.08 7.82
N LYS A 128 -25.78 23.59 9.00
CA LYS A 128 -26.49 22.32 9.14
C LYS A 128 -27.75 22.28 8.26
N ARG A 129 -28.52 23.38 8.25
CA ARG A 129 -29.75 23.47 7.45
C ARG A 129 -29.44 23.44 5.95
N ALA A 130 -28.46 24.23 5.50
CA ALA A 130 -28.02 24.21 4.11
C ALA A 130 -27.53 22.81 3.69
N PHE A 131 -26.73 22.16 4.54
CA PHE A 131 -26.20 20.81 4.30
C PHE A 131 -27.30 19.74 4.21
N SER A 132 -28.35 19.81 5.05
CA SER A 132 -29.46 18.85 4.97
C SER A 132 -30.23 18.89 3.64
N HIS A 133 -30.10 19.97 2.88
CA HIS A 133 -30.70 20.11 1.56
C HIS A 133 -29.69 19.84 0.42
N LEU A 134 -28.42 19.53 0.72
CA LEU A 134 -27.37 19.43 -0.28
C LEU A 134 -27.69 18.43 -1.40
N SER A 135 -28.30 17.28 -1.08
CA SER A 135 -28.71 16.29 -2.08
C SER A 135 -29.72 16.81 -3.10
N ALA A 136 -30.58 17.74 -2.71
CA ALA A 136 -31.52 18.39 -3.63
C ALA A 136 -30.86 19.52 -4.43
N LEU A 137 -29.70 19.99 -3.96
CA LEU A 137 -29.01 21.17 -4.47
C LEU A 137 -27.87 20.82 -5.43
N VAL A 138 -27.36 19.59 -5.39
CA VAL A 138 -26.16 19.18 -6.14
C VAL A 138 -26.39 17.83 -6.80
N ALA A 139 -26.17 17.78 -8.11
CA ALA A 139 -26.22 16.53 -8.86
C ALA A 139 -25.12 15.56 -8.39
N PRO A 140 -25.40 14.24 -8.31
CA PRO A 140 -24.38 13.24 -8.10
C PRO A 140 -23.28 13.38 -9.17
N TRP A 141 -22.03 13.37 -8.75
CA TRP A 141 -20.90 13.34 -9.65
C TRP A 141 -20.52 11.90 -9.92
N GLU A 142 -20.68 11.47 -11.17
CA GLU A 142 -20.17 10.19 -11.65
C GLU A 142 -18.67 10.34 -11.91
N ALA A 143 -17.86 9.91 -10.94
CA ALA A 143 -16.41 9.80 -11.08
C ALA A 143 -15.91 8.60 -10.26
N THR A 144 -14.72 8.11 -10.57
CA THR A 144 -14.06 7.09 -9.74
C THR A 144 -13.35 7.78 -8.58
N VAL A 145 -13.65 7.34 -7.36
CA VAL A 145 -12.87 7.70 -6.16
C VAL A 145 -11.78 6.66 -5.99
N PHE A 146 -10.53 7.09 -5.86
CA PHE A 146 -9.44 6.21 -5.47
C PHE A 146 -8.84 6.60 -4.13
N PHE A 147 -8.24 5.63 -3.45
CA PHE A 147 -7.52 5.81 -2.21
C PHE A 147 -6.01 5.71 -2.48
N GLY A 148 -5.23 6.68 -2.01
CA GLY A 148 -3.77 6.60 -2.08
C GLY A 148 -3.11 7.57 -3.05
N ARG A 149 -2.01 7.10 -3.67
CA ARG A 149 -1.19 7.88 -4.60
C ARG A 149 -1.67 7.79 -6.04
N ALA A 150 -2.23 6.65 -6.44
CA ALA A 150 -2.54 6.36 -7.82
C ALA A 150 -4.00 5.93 -7.98
N GLY A 151 -4.57 6.26 -9.14
CA GLY A 151 -5.93 5.92 -9.54
C GLY A 151 -5.99 5.42 -10.97
N TYR A 152 -7.07 4.70 -11.30
CA TYR A 152 -7.36 4.25 -12.66
C TYR A 152 -8.86 4.40 -12.92
N ASP A 153 -9.20 5.00 -14.05
CA ASP A 153 -10.56 5.02 -14.56
C ASP A 153 -10.69 3.98 -15.68
N PRO A 154 -11.49 2.91 -15.51
CA PRO A 154 -11.67 1.89 -16.53
C PRO A 154 -12.45 2.36 -17.77
N HIS A 155 -13.25 3.41 -17.68
CA HIS A 155 -14.08 3.90 -18.79
C HIS A 155 -13.25 4.65 -19.82
N HIS A 156 -12.44 5.60 -19.36
CA HIS A 156 -11.54 6.38 -20.20
C HIS A 156 -10.14 5.75 -20.30
N ARG A 157 -9.88 4.72 -19.48
CA ARG A 157 -8.60 4.02 -19.38
C ARG A 157 -7.46 4.94 -18.94
N GLU A 158 -7.79 6.02 -18.24
CA GLU A 158 -6.84 7.01 -17.76
C GLU A 158 -6.24 6.58 -16.42
N ARG A 159 -4.98 6.94 -16.20
CA ARG A 159 -4.31 6.77 -14.90
C ARG A 159 -4.06 8.12 -14.27
N TYR A 160 -4.14 8.15 -12.95
CA TYR A 160 -4.01 9.35 -12.15
C TYR A 160 -2.90 9.18 -11.12
N ILE A 161 -2.10 10.21 -10.90
CA ILE A 161 -1.13 10.28 -9.80
C ILE A 161 -1.41 11.53 -8.98
N ASP A 162 -1.79 11.35 -7.73
CA ASP A 162 -1.90 12.44 -6.76
C ASP A 162 -0.50 12.97 -6.42
N ALA A 163 -0.26 14.25 -6.68
CA ALA A 163 0.99 14.92 -6.34
C ALA A 163 0.87 15.77 -5.08
N GLY A 164 -0.31 15.79 -4.44
CA GLY A 164 -0.62 16.56 -3.25
C GLY A 164 -1.93 17.35 -3.40
N PRO A 165 -2.34 18.10 -2.36
CA PRO A 165 -3.58 18.86 -2.37
C PRO A 165 -3.72 19.76 -3.61
N GLY A 166 -4.79 19.59 -4.37
CA GLY A 166 -5.06 20.37 -5.59
C GLY A 166 -4.11 20.12 -6.77
N ARG A 167 -3.22 19.12 -6.69
CA ARG A 167 -2.30 18.76 -7.79
C ARG A 167 -2.38 17.27 -8.06
N CYS A 168 -2.99 16.91 -9.19
CA CYS A 168 -3.00 15.56 -9.72
C CYS A 168 -2.37 15.57 -11.12
N PHE A 169 -1.85 14.45 -11.58
CA PHE A 169 -1.47 14.24 -12.96
C PHE A 169 -2.34 13.18 -13.60
N VAL A 170 -2.85 13.49 -14.79
CA VAL A 170 -3.58 12.54 -15.62
C VAL A 170 -2.66 12.05 -16.74
N PHE A 171 -2.74 10.74 -16.98
CA PHE A 171 -2.08 10.03 -18.05
C PHE A 171 -3.18 9.44 -18.94
N THR A 172 -3.26 9.95 -20.17
CA THR A 172 -4.27 9.54 -21.15
C THR A 172 -3.68 8.45 -22.06
N PRO A 173 -4.47 7.43 -22.46
CA PRO A 173 -4.00 6.39 -23.37
C PRO A 173 -3.36 6.94 -24.65
N GLY A 174 -2.19 6.39 -25.01
CA GLY A 174 -1.42 6.81 -26.19
C GLY A 174 -0.64 8.12 -26.04
N ALA A 175 -0.73 8.81 -24.90
CA ALA A 175 0.11 9.96 -24.58
C ALA A 175 1.27 9.54 -23.68
N SER A 176 2.51 9.85 -24.09
CA SER A 176 3.72 9.54 -23.32
C SER A 176 4.04 10.58 -22.23
N TYR A 177 3.23 11.62 -22.11
CA TYR A 177 3.35 12.69 -21.13
C TYR A 177 2.10 12.74 -20.25
N TYR A 178 2.20 13.44 -19.13
CA TYR A 178 1.06 13.72 -18.27
C TYR A 178 0.63 15.18 -18.33
N GLN A 179 -0.61 15.43 -17.93
CA GLN A 179 -1.14 16.77 -17.79
C GLN A 179 -1.53 17.04 -16.33
N PRO A 180 -1.33 18.27 -15.82
CA PRO A 180 -1.85 18.64 -14.51
C PRO A 180 -3.38 18.63 -14.56
N LEU A 181 -3.99 18.01 -13.55
CA LEU A 181 -5.42 17.95 -13.33
C LEU A 181 -5.73 18.46 -11.92
N VAL A 182 -6.81 19.24 -11.81
CA VAL A 182 -7.35 19.74 -10.55
C VAL A 182 -8.70 19.08 -10.31
N GLY A 183 -9.00 18.75 -9.06
CA GLY A 183 -10.32 18.28 -8.67
C GLY A 183 -10.56 16.77 -8.84
N GLN A 184 -9.58 15.98 -9.26
CA GLN A 184 -9.73 14.52 -9.32
C GLN A 184 -10.07 13.94 -7.94
N PRO A 185 -11.23 13.25 -7.76
CA PRO A 185 -11.62 12.70 -6.46
C PRO A 185 -10.61 11.67 -5.92
N CYS A 186 -9.97 11.99 -4.81
CA CYS A 186 -8.97 11.14 -4.15
C CYS A 186 -9.07 11.21 -2.62
N ILE A 187 -9.01 10.05 -1.97
CA ILE A 187 -8.81 9.94 -0.52
C ILE A 187 -7.31 9.79 -0.26
N ARG A 188 -6.68 10.85 0.29
CA ARG A 188 -5.26 10.82 0.65
C ARG A 188 -5.05 10.10 1.98
N PRO A 189 -4.12 9.14 2.07
CA PRO A 189 -3.74 8.54 3.33
C PRO A 189 -3.20 9.60 4.31
N LEU A 190 -3.50 9.46 5.60
CA LEU A 190 -3.22 10.49 6.62
C LEU A 190 -1.76 10.94 6.67
N GLN A 191 -0.81 10.05 6.42
CA GLN A 191 0.61 10.37 6.49
C GLN A 191 1.24 10.69 5.13
N SER A 192 0.46 10.68 4.05
CA SER A 192 0.93 11.00 2.71
C SER A 192 1.47 12.43 2.64
N ARG A 193 2.55 12.63 1.89
CA ARG A 193 3.13 13.94 1.58
C ARG A 193 3.01 14.21 0.08
N PRO A 194 3.01 15.49 -0.35
CA PRO A 194 3.11 15.84 -1.77
C PRO A 194 4.33 15.21 -2.43
N LEU A 195 4.21 14.84 -3.71
CA LEU A 195 5.37 14.41 -4.49
C LEU A 195 6.35 15.60 -4.62
N ALA A 196 7.64 15.33 -4.42
CA ALA A 196 8.68 16.32 -4.66
C ALA A 196 8.80 16.53 -6.18
N ILE A 197 8.24 17.61 -6.71
CA ILE A 197 8.23 17.87 -8.17
C ILE A 197 8.46 19.36 -8.39
N PRO A 198 9.38 19.75 -9.29
CA PRO A 198 9.59 21.15 -9.65
C PRO A 198 8.31 21.83 -10.14
N ALA A 199 8.27 23.16 -10.05
CA ALA A 199 7.15 23.97 -10.54
C ALA A 199 7.08 23.99 -12.07
N GLU A 200 8.23 23.94 -12.75
CA GLU A 200 8.33 23.93 -14.21
C GLU A 200 8.58 22.50 -14.72
N MET A 201 7.66 22.01 -15.53
CA MET A 201 7.64 20.64 -16.04
C MET A 201 7.55 20.71 -17.57
N GLY A 202 8.71 20.74 -18.22
CA GLY A 202 8.83 20.62 -19.69
C GLY A 202 8.99 19.16 -20.14
N ASN A 203 9.46 18.96 -21.37
CA ASN A 203 9.74 17.63 -21.92
C ASN A 203 11.03 17.07 -21.27
N VAL A 204 10.90 16.42 -20.11
CA VAL A 204 12.05 15.99 -19.29
C VAL A 204 12.50 14.56 -19.65
N ASN A 205 13.80 14.29 -19.56
CA ASN A 205 14.39 13.01 -19.91
C ASN A 205 14.04 11.89 -18.89
N PRO A 206 13.46 10.74 -19.31
CA PRO A 206 13.23 9.57 -18.44
C PRO A 206 14.47 9.10 -17.67
N ARG A 207 15.67 9.30 -18.24
CA ARG A 207 16.96 8.94 -17.64
C ARG A 207 17.33 9.74 -16.40
N LEU A 208 16.52 10.72 -15.99
CA LEU A 208 16.66 11.32 -14.65
C LEU A 208 16.54 10.30 -13.52
N ILE A 209 16.00 9.10 -13.77
CA ILE A 209 16.00 8.01 -12.80
C ILE A 209 17.37 7.31 -12.65
N ASP A 210 18.26 7.36 -13.65
CA ASP A 210 19.53 6.61 -13.68
C ASP A 210 20.37 6.80 -12.40
N PRO A 211 20.48 8.00 -11.80
CA PRO A 211 21.25 8.23 -10.58
C PRO A 211 20.75 7.47 -9.34
N LEU A 212 19.52 6.94 -9.35
CA LEU A 212 18.98 6.10 -8.26
C LEU A 212 19.96 4.98 -7.88
N PHE A 213 20.63 4.35 -8.84
CA PHE A 213 21.53 3.22 -8.59
C PHE A 213 22.93 3.61 -8.12
N ALA A 214 23.33 4.85 -8.37
CA ALA A 214 24.53 5.41 -7.77
C ALA A 214 24.27 5.85 -6.31
N LEU A 215 23.02 6.22 -6.01
CA LEU A 215 22.54 6.65 -4.70
C LEU A 215 22.12 5.50 -3.78
N THR A 216 22.03 4.28 -4.32
CA THR A 216 21.56 3.11 -3.57
C THR A 216 22.55 1.96 -3.62
N VAL A 217 22.42 1.05 -2.66
CA VAL A 217 23.20 -0.19 -2.61
C VAL A 217 22.67 -1.25 -3.58
N LEU A 218 21.58 -0.98 -4.30
CA LEU A 218 21.00 -1.90 -5.27
C LEU A 218 22.03 -2.41 -6.29
N PRO A 219 21.98 -3.69 -6.68
CA PRO A 219 22.89 -4.25 -7.67
C PRO A 219 22.49 -3.77 -9.08
N GLN A 220 23.49 -3.50 -9.93
CA GLN A 220 23.25 -2.90 -11.26
C GLN A 220 22.37 -3.77 -12.17
N ASP A 221 22.40 -5.08 -11.94
CA ASP A 221 21.61 -6.07 -12.66
C ASP A 221 20.22 -6.31 -12.07
N SER A 222 19.77 -5.47 -11.13
CA SER A 222 18.36 -5.43 -10.70
C SER A 222 17.70 -4.08 -11.00
N ASN A 223 18.41 -3.19 -11.71
CA ASN A 223 17.96 -1.83 -11.94
C ASN A 223 16.59 -1.74 -12.63
N LEU A 224 16.38 -2.54 -13.69
CA LEU A 224 15.13 -2.55 -14.42
C LEU A 224 14.01 -3.18 -13.58
N LEU A 225 14.33 -4.17 -12.74
CA LEU A 225 13.36 -4.83 -11.87
C LEU A 225 12.79 -3.87 -10.83
N VAL A 226 13.67 -3.11 -10.17
CA VAL A 226 13.25 -2.15 -9.15
C VAL A 226 12.47 -0.99 -9.76
N ILE A 227 12.89 -0.44 -10.91
CA ILE A 227 12.12 0.62 -11.58
C ILE A 227 10.75 0.07 -12.05
N ALA A 228 10.71 -1.15 -12.59
CA ALA A 228 9.45 -1.78 -12.97
C ALA A 228 8.51 -1.95 -11.78
N TRP A 229 9.04 -2.36 -10.63
CA TRP A 229 8.27 -2.44 -9.39
C TRP A 229 7.76 -1.07 -8.94
N MET A 230 8.58 -0.02 -9.01
CA MET A 230 8.17 1.36 -8.68
C MET A 230 7.05 1.88 -9.60
N ILE A 231 7.10 1.55 -10.89
CA ILE A 231 6.05 1.88 -11.86
C ILE A 231 4.77 1.08 -11.59
N LEU A 232 4.90 -0.22 -11.31
CA LEU A 232 3.77 -1.09 -11.00
C LEU A 232 3.03 -0.63 -9.74
N CYS A 233 3.76 -0.07 -8.75
CA CYS A 233 3.18 0.56 -7.58
C CYS A 233 2.22 1.70 -7.91
N TRP A 234 2.25 2.28 -9.12
CA TRP A 234 1.33 3.33 -9.58
C TRP A 234 0.23 2.81 -10.52
N MET A 235 0.08 1.49 -10.64
CA MET A 235 -0.93 0.83 -11.48
C MET A 235 -1.92 0.03 -10.61
N PRO A 236 -2.85 0.69 -9.89
CA PRO A 236 -3.77 0.00 -8.99
C PRO A 236 -4.69 -1.00 -9.73
N ASP A 237 -4.86 -0.84 -11.04
CA ASP A 237 -5.60 -1.78 -11.90
C ASP A 237 -4.86 -3.10 -12.19
N ARG A 238 -3.63 -3.26 -11.66
CA ARG A 238 -2.76 -4.42 -11.88
C ARG A 238 -2.44 -5.15 -10.58
N LYS A 239 -1.98 -6.40 -10.73
CA LYS A 239 -1.53 -7.20 -9.60
C LYS A 239 -0.28 -6.57 -8.99
N GLN A 240 -0.40 -6.12 -7.76
CA GLN A 240 0.73 -5.57 -7.02
C GLN A 240 1.68 -6.68 -6.58
N VAL A 241 2.96 -6.34 -6.53
CA VAL A 241 4.06 -7.22 -6.14
C VAL A 241 4.73 -6.63 -4.89
N MET A 242 5.13 -7.47 -3.95
CA MET A 242 5.95 -7.07 -2.81
C MET A 242 7.42 -7.01 -3.23
N LEU A 243 8.16 -6.00 -2.78
CA LEU A 243 9.62 -5.93 -2.93
C LEU A 243 10.29 -6.31 -1.61
N GLU A 244 11.12 -7.35 -1.61
CA GLU A 244 12.07 -7.64 -0.53
C GLU A 244 13.47 -7.18 -0.94
N LEU A 245 14.12 -6.37 -0.11
CA LEU A 245 15.55 -6.08 -0.21
C LEU A 245 16.30 -6.95 0.81
N LEU A 246 17.05 -7.94 0.33
CA LEU A 246 17.72 -8.95 1.15
C LEU A 246 19.19 -8.58 1.35
N GLY A 247 19.66 -8.52 2.59
CA GLY A 247 21.07 -8.27 2.88
C GLY A 247 21.32 -7.86 4.33
N THR A 248 22.60 -7.74 4.69
CA THR A 248 23.01 -7.34 6.04
C THR A 248 22.41 -5.98 6.43
N PRO A 249 21.75 -5.88 7.60
CA PRO A 249 21.25 -4.60 8.11
C PRO A 249 22.36 -3.54 8.14
N SER A 250 22.16 -2.45 7.39
CA SER A 250 23.14 -1.37 7.27
C SER A 250 22.45 -0.04 6.99
N SER A 251 23.10 1.07 7.37
CA SER A 251 22.56 2.41 7.13
C SER A 251 22.29 2.67 5.65
N SER A 252 23.07 2.09 4.74
CA SER A 252 22.93 2.36 3.30
C SER A 252 21.83 1.54 2.65
N LEU A 253 21.53 0.36 3.18
CA LEU A 253 20.30 -0.35 2.84
C LEU A 253 19.05 0.44 3.29
N GLU A 254 19.06 0.98 4.51
CA GLU A 254 17.97 1.83 5.02
C GLU A 254 17.81 3.11 4.21
N GLN A 255 18.91 3.77 3.84
CA GLN A 255 18.89 4.95 2.97
C GLN A 255 18.34 4.62 1.58
N SER A 256 18.72 3.46 1.03
CA SER A 256 18.22 3.01 -0.28
C SER A 256 16.72 2.73 -0.25
N HIS A 257 16.25 2.00 0.77
CA HIS A 257 14.84 1.75 1.02
C HIS A 257 14.08 3.08 1.17
N THR A 258 14.58 3.99 2.00
CA THR A 258 13.98 5.31 2.22
C THR A 258 13.89 6.13 0.94
N LEU A 259 14.92 6.10 0.10
CA LEU A 259 14.93 6.82 -1.17
C LEU A 259 13.87 6.26 -2.13
N ILE A 260 13.81 4.93 -2.30
CA ILE A 260 12.77 4.26 -3.12
C ILE A 260 11.37 4.65 -2.62
N LYS A 261 11.13 4.55 -1.31
CA LYS A 261 9.86 4.92 -0.67
C LYS A 261 9.49 6.37 -0.96
N ASN A 262 10.43 7.31 -0.83
CA ASN A 262 10.16 8.73 -1.03
C ASN A 262 9.95 9.12 -2.49
N VAL A 263 10.52 8.38 -3.44
CA VAL A 263 10.26 8.60 -4.88
C VAL A 263 8.86 8.09 -5.27
N VAL A 264 8.44 6.92 -4.76
CA VAL A 264 7.13 6.32 -5.08
C VAL A 264 5.98 6.97 -4.30
N ASP A 265 6.15 7.15 -3.00
CA ASP A 265 5.12 7.63 -2.08
C ASP A 265 5.77 8.31 -0.85
N PRO A 266 6.14 9.59 -0.92
CA PRO A 266 6.66 10.30 0.23
C PRO A 266 5.62 10.35 1.35
N ALA A 267 6.06 10.09 2.57
CA ALA A 267 5.20 10.04 3.74
C ALA A 267 5.91 10.62 4.97
N THR A 268 5.14 10.97 6.00
CA THR A 268 5.68 11.50 7.26
C THR A 268 6.55 10.47 8.00
N VAL A 269 6.21 9.19 7.88
CA VAL A 269 7.05 8.07 8.32
C VAL A 269 7.38 7.24 7.08
N ALA A 270 8.67 7.18 6.75
CA ALA A 270 9.16 6.42 5.60
C ALA A 270 9.26 4.92 5.92
N LEU A 271 9.84 4.57 7.06
CA LEU A 271 10.12 3.19 7.47
C LEU A 271 9.42 2.84 8.79
N HIS A 272 8.81 1.66 8.86
CA HIS A 272 8.25 1.10 10.09
C HIS A 272 9.12 -0.06 10.59
N ASN A 273 9.68 0.07 11.80
CA ASN A 273 10.50 -1.00 12.41
C ASN A 273 9.63 -2.08 13.08
N GLU A 274 8.36 -1.77 13.39
CA GLU A 274 7.44 -2.71 14.04
C GLU A 274 6.40 -3.22 13.05
N LEU A 275 6.26 -4.55 12.98
CA LEU A 275 5.19 -5.16 12.19
C LEU A 275 3.88 -5.22 12.96
N PRO A 276 2.74 -4.91 12.31
CA PRO A 276 1.43 -5.18 12.86
C PRO A 276 1.25 -6.67 13.21
N ASN A 277 0.72 -6.95 14.40
CA ASN A 277 0.49 -8.32 14.90
C ASN A 277 -0.86 -8.89 14.43
N HIS A 278 -1.85 -8.02 14.18
CA HIS A 278 -3.22 -8.43 13.87
C HIS A 278 -3.86 -7.56 12.77
N VAL A 279 -4.92 -8.08 12.17
CA VAL A 279 -5.68 -7.49 11.05
C VAL A 279 -5.99 -6.01 11.24
N LYS A 280 -6.46 -5.64 12.43
CA LYS A 280 -6.90 -4.27 12.75
C LYS A 280 -5.73 -3.28 12.68
N GLN A 281 -4.54 -3.68 13.12
CA GLN A 281 -3.34 -2.84 13.07
C GLN A 281 -2.87 -2.66 11.61
N PHE A 282 -2.90 -3.71 10.79
CA PHE A 282 -2.65 -3.61 9.36
C PHE A 282 -3.63 -2.66 8.66
N ASN A 283 -4.93 -2.81 8.92
CA ASN A 283 -5.94 -1.93 8.35
C ASN A 283 -5.70 -0.46 8.74
N ASN A 284 -5.39 -0.20 10.01
CA ASN A 284 -5.09 1.15 10.48
C ASN A 284 -3.84 1.74 9.82
N LEU A 285 -2.82 0.91 9.56
CA LEU A 285 -1.60 1.33 8.86
C LEU A 285 -1.88 1.60 7.38
N ALA A 286 -2.65 0.75 6.72
CA ALA A 286 -3.05 0.90 5.32
C ALA A 286 -3.91 2.15 5.08
N LEU A 287 -4.71 2.59 6.06
CA LEU A 287 -5.43 3.87 5.99
C LEU A 287 -4.51 5.10 6.10
N LYS A 288 -3.28 4.93 6.58
CA LYS A 288 -2.31 6.00 6.82
C LYS A 288 -1.26 6.13 5.72
N HIS A 289 -1.00 5.06 4.96
CA HIS A 289 0.04 5.01 3.94
C HIS A 289 -0.47 4.37 2.66
N TYR A 290 0.01 4.84 1.51
CA TYR A 290 -0.22 4.17 0.23
C TYR A 290 0.73 2.98 0.07
N LEU A 291 2.04 3.25 0.17
CA LEU A 291 3.08 2.21 0.17
C LEU A 291 3.41 1.81 1.61
N LEU A 292 3.18 0.54 1.97
CA LEU A 292 3.63 -0.02 3.24
C LEU A 292 5.13 -0.33 3.15
N SER A 293 5.90 0.09 4.16
CA SER A 293 7.35 0.01 4.15
C SER A 293 7.86 -0.43 5.53
N PHE A 294 8.47 -1.63 5.57
CA PHE A 294 8.92 -2.27 6.82
C PHE A 294 10.43 -2.46 6.84
N ASN A 295 11.07 -2.05 7.92
CA ASN A 295 12.51 -2.10 8.07
C ASN A 295 12.91 -3.19 9.06
N GLN A 296 13.99 -3.90 8.73
CA GLN A 296 14.62 -4.96 9.52
C GLN A 296 13.60 -6.03 9.94
N VAL A 297 12.91 -6.62 8.96
CA VAL A 297 11.92 -7.66 9.22
C VAL A 297 12.63 -8.99 9.50
N ASP A 298 12.52 -9.50 10.73
CA ASP A 298 13.12 -10.78 11.08
C ASP A 298 12.28 -11.98 10.63
N ALA A 299 10.95 -11.87 10.73
CA ALA A 299 10.04 -12.95 10.38
C ALA A 299 8.63 -12.45 10.07
N LEU A 300 7.91 -13.19 9.22
CA LEU A 300 6.48 -13.01 8.97
C LEU A 300 5.69 -14.27 9.31
N THR A 301 4.74 -14.15 10.23
CA THR A 301 3.77 -15.23 10.48
C THR A 301 2.89 -15.48 9.23
N PRO A 302 2.34 -16.70 9.05
CA PRO A 302 1.41 -16.98 7.95
C PRO A 302 0.21 -16.03 7.93
N THR A 303 -0.25 -15.60 9.11
CA THR A 303 -1.31 -14.60 9.25
C THR A 303 -0.87 -13.26 8.67
N GLN A 304 0.30 -12.74 9.03
CA GLN A 304 0.82 -11.47 8.50
C GLN A 304 0.98 -11.53 6.97
N GLN A 305 1.56 -12.61 6.42
CA GLN A 305 1.74 -12.78 4.98
C GLN A 305 0.41 -12.79 4.22
N ASN A 306 -0.61 -13.46 4.77
CA ASN A 306 -1.97 -13.46 4.21
C ASN A 306 -2.60 -12.06 4.21
N HIS A 307 -2.35 -11.26 5.24
CA HIS A 307 -2.85 -9.88 5.33
C HIS A 307 -2.18 -8.97 4.32
N LEU A 308 -0.85 -9.01 4.20
CA LEU A 308 -0.11 -8.28 3.18
C LEU A 308 -0.60 -8.63 1.77
N SER A 309 -0.73 -9.93 1.48
CA SER A 309 -1.28 -10.41 0.20
C SER A 309 -2.69 -9.89 -0.09
N THR A 310 -3.52 -9.74 0.94
CA THR A 310 -4.90 -9.23 0.80
C THR A 310 -4.90 -7.72 0.54
N LEU A 311 -4.04 -6.97 1.22
CA LEU A 311 -3.91 -5.52 1.00
C LEU A 311 -3.32 -5.21 -0.39
N MET A 312 -2.35 -5.99 -0.88
CA MET A 312 -1.82 -5.82 -2.24
C MET A 312 -2.87 -6.05 -3.34
N ARG A 313 -3.91 -6.85 -3.07
CA ARG A 313 -5.02 -7.11 -3.99
C ARG A 313 -6.19 -6.15 -3.87
N GLY A 314 -6.18 -5.26 -2.87
CA GLY A 314 -7.29 -4.40 -2.54
C GLY A 314 -8.24 -5.04 -1.51
N LYS A 315 -8.62 -4.25 -0.50
CA LYS A 315 -9.50 -4.67 0.59
C LYS A 315 -10.41 -3.52 0.99
N GLN A 316 -11.71 -3.79 1.11
CA GLN A 316 -12.65 -2.84 1.72
C GLN A 316 -12.42 -2.76 3.24
N ILE A 317 -12.26 -1.55 3.74
CA ILE A 317 -11.99 -1.25 5.15
C ILE A 317 -12.94 -0.13 5.61
N PRO A 318 -13.55 -0.23 6.80
CA PRO A 318 -14.29 0.88 7.40
C PRO A 318 -13.41 2.12 7.52
N TRP A 319 -13.86 3.24 6.99
CA TRP A 319 -13.05 4.44 6.95
C TRP A 319 -12.94 5.07 8.33
N GLN A 320 -11.70 5.36 8.72
CA GLN A 320 -11.36 6.16 9.89
C GLN A 320 -10.92 7.55 9.43
N TRP A 321 -11.74 8.55 9.72
CA TRP A 321 -11.46 9.94 9.38
C TRP A 321 -11.20 10.73 10.67
N GLN A 322 -10.04 11.38 10.77
CA GLN A 322 -9.60 12.11 11.96
C GLN A 322 -9.71 11.31 13.28
N GLY A 323 -9.37 10.02 13.23
CA GLY A 323 -9.41 9.13 14.40
C GLY A 323 -10.81 8.70 14.82
N LYS A 324 -11.85 8.99 14.03
CA LYS A 324 -13.23 8.56 14.26
C LYS A 324 -13.71 7.65 13.14
N THR A 325 -14.45 6.61 13.51
CA THR A 325 -15.20 5.80 12.55
C THR A 325 -16.27 6.67 11.89
N VAL A 326 -16.32 6.63 10.57
CA VAL A 326 -17.41 7.23 9.79
C VAL A 326 -18.26 6.12 9.17
N ASP A 327 -19.49 6.46 8.80
CA ASP A 327 -20.41 5.54 8.12
C ASP A 327 -20.06 5.44 6.63
N ALA A 328 -18.86 4.95 6.35
CA ALA A 328 -18.32 4.74 5.03
C ALA A 328 -17.26 3.65 5.07
N SER A 329 -17.16 2.88 3.99
CA SER A 329 -16.07 1.95 3.73
C SER A 329 -15.34 2.38 2.46
N ILE A 330 -14.03 2.11 2.41
CA ILE A 330 -13.19 2.44 1.25
C ILE A 330 -12.36 1.23 0.86
N THR A 331 -12.14 1.02 -0.43
CA THR A 331 -11.19 0.01 -0.90
C THR A 331 -9.77 0.54 -0.80
N VAL A 332 -8.95 -0.15 -0.02
CA VAL A 332 -7.55 0.17 0.18
C VAL A 332 -6.71 -0.91 -0.49
N GLN A 333 -5.84 -0.49 -1.40
CA GLN A 333 -4.81 -1.33 -2.01
C GLN A 333 -3.45 -0.72 -1.71
N CYS A 334 -2.55 -1.51 -1.15
CA CYS A 334 -1.22 -1.04 -0.77
C CYS A 334 -0.15 -1.91 -1.41
N PRO A 335 0.74 -1.35 -2.24
CA PRO A 335 2.01 -1.99 -2.53
C PRO A 335 2.85 -2.10 -1.24
N VAL A 336 3.80 -3.03 -1.21
CA VAL A 336 4.59 -3.35 -0.01
C VAL A 336 6.06 -3.45 -0.38
N ILE A 337 6.91 -2.82 0.44
CA ILE A 337 8.36 -3.00 0.43
C ILE A 337 8.83 -3.37 1.83
N LEU A 338 9.79 -4.28 1.93
CA LEU A 338 10.49 -4.56 3.18
C LEU A 338 11.98 -4.82 2.94
N ASN A 339 12.77 -4.71 4.00
CA ASN A 339 14.12 -5.27 4.01
C ASN A 339 14.30 -6.27 5.15
N SER A 340 15.18 -7.23 4.96
CA SER A 340 15.47 -8.34 5.88
C SER A 340 16.84 -8.94 5.56
N LEU A 341 17.38 -9.74 6.49
CA LEU A 341 18.66 -10.44 6.26
C LEU A 341 18.51 -11.50 5.16
N GLU A 342 17.44 -12.29 5.25
CA GLU A 342 17.06 -13.34 4.30
C GLU A 342 15.56 -13.21 3.98
N SER A 343 15.04 -13.96 3.00
CA SER A 343 13.62 -13.86 2.66
C SER A 343 12.76 -14.31 3.83
N VAL A 344 11.80 -13.47 4.21
CA VAL A 344 10.84 -13.76 5.30
C VAL A 344 9.53 -14.34 4.75
N VAL A 345 9.43 -14.50 3.43
CA VAL A 345 8.27 -15.03 2.74
C VAL A 345 8.32 -16.55 2.70
N THR A 346 7.40 -17.18 3.41
CA THR A 346 7.35 -18.66 3.54
C THR A 346 6.08 -19.27 2.96
N THR A 347 5.09 -18.45 2.60
CA THR A 347 3.85 -18.91 1.97
C THR A 347 3.93 -18.77 0.46
N SER A 348 3.58 -19.83 -0.28
CA SER A 348 3.61 -19.81 -1.75
C SER A 348 2.78 -18.67 -2.35
N LYS A 349 1.63 -18.35 -1.74
CA LYS A 349 0.75 -17.27 -2.19
C LYS A 349 1.44 -15.90 -2.18
N LEU A 350 2.20 -15.59 -1.12
CA LEU A 350 2.93 -14.33 -1.07
C LEU A 350 4.19 -14.42 -1.93
N ALA A 351 4.87 -15.56 -1.91
CA ALA A 351 6.06 -15.81 -2.72
C ALA A 351 5.79 -15.52 -4.19
N ASP A 352 4.71 -16.07 -4.77
CA ASP A 352 4.34 -15.85 -6.18
C ASP A 352 4.11 -14.38 -6.54
N ALA A 353 3.89 -13.51 -5.54
CA ALA A 353 3.69 -12.08 -5.67
C ALA A 353 4.83 -11.26 -5.02
N THR A 354 6.03 -11.84 -4.90
CA THR A 354 7.22 -11.17 -4.33
C THR A 354 8.37 -11.15 -5.33
N LEU A 355 8.97 -9.97 -5.50
CA LEU A 355 10.28 -9.75 -6.10
C LEU A 355 11.31 -9.58 -4.97
N SER A 356 12.28 -10.49 -4.87
CA SER A 356 13.34 -10.41 -3.85
C SER A 356 14.65 -10.00 -4.53
N VAL A 357 15.26 -8.91 -4.09
CA VAL A 357 16.52 -8.37 -4.62
C VAL A 357 17.59 -8.51 -3.56
N GLU A 358 18.61 -9.32 -3.85
CA GLU A 358 19.80 -9.43 -3.01
C GLU A 358 20.66 -8.18 -3.14
N VAL A 359 21.09 -7.64 -2.01
CA VAL A 359 21.86 -6.42 -1.91
C VAL A 359 23.18 -6.77 -1.25
N GLU A 360 24.26 -6.62 -2.00
CA GLU A 360 25.62 -6.79 -1.48
C GLU A 360 26.05 -5.54 -0.71
N GLU A 361 26.83 -5.72 0.35
CA GLU A 361 27.50 -4.60 1.02
C GLU A 361 28.52 -3.98 0.05
N LYS A 362 28.18 -2.81 -0.51
CA LYS A 362 29.15 -2.00 -1.23
C LYS A 362 30.08 -1.32 -0.22
N ASP A 363 31.38 -1.45 -0.44
CA ASP A 363 32.40 -0.73 0.30
C ASP A 363 32.24 0.79 0.06
N GLN A 364 31.73 1.50 1.07
CA GLN A 364 31.33 2.92 0.96
C GLN A 364 32.49 3.91 0.98
N SER A 365 33.63 3.54 0.39
CA SER A 365 34.79 4.41 0.26
C SER A 365 34.62 5.52 -0.78
N LYS A 366 33.54 5.51 -1.58
CA LYS A 366 33.25 6.57 -2.56
C LYS A 366 32.14 7.47 -2.02
N GLY A 367 32.56 8.57 -1.39
CA GLY A 367 31.68 9.66 -1.02
C GLY A 367 30.81 10.07 -2.21
N LEU A 368 29.55 10.36 -1.89
CA LEU A 368 28.59 10.91 -2.81
C LEU A 368 29.19 12.20 -3.45
N PRO A 369 29.41 12.29 -4.79
CA PRO A 369 29.73 13.55 -5.48
C PRO A 369 28.83 14.73 -5.08
N ALA A 370 29.41 15.93 -4.97
CA ALA A 370 28.78 17.13 -4.39
C ALA A 370 27.52 17.66 -5.11
N MET A 371 27.15 17.11 -6.26
CA MET A 371 26.00 17.55 -7.06
C MET A 371 25.17 16.34 -7.50
N PHE A 372 24.34 15.82 -6.59
CA PHE A 372 23.35 14.80 -6.94
C PHE A 372 22.02 15.40 -7.38
N PRO A 373 21.26 14.70 -8.24
CA PRO A 373 19.89 15.05 -8.47
C PRO A 373 19.10 14.91 -7.17
N SER A 374 18.23 15.88 -6.90
CA SER A 374 17.31 15.81 -5.78
C SER A 374 16.33 14.64 -5.95
N ALA A 375 15.69 14.20 -4.87
CA ALA A 375 14.56 13.25 -4.93
C ALA A 375 13.50 13.70 -5.96
N ALA A 376 13.36 15.02 -6.18
CA ALA A 376 12.44 15.55 -7.17
C ALA A 376 12.82 15.19 -8.62
N SER A 377 14.11 15.17 -8.95
CA SER A 377 14.59 14.76 -10.26
C SER A 377 14.29 13.28 -10.53
N LEU A 378 14.49 12.42 -9.51
CA LEU A 378 14.15 11.00 -9.60
C LEU A 378 12.65 10.79 -9.82
N THR A 379 11.81 11.48 -9.04
CA THR A 379 10.34 11.42 -9.18
C THR A 379 9.89 11.87 -10.56
N VAL A 380 10.48 12.94 -11.11
CA VAL A 380 10.19 13.39 -12.48
C VAL A 380 10.59 12.33 -13.50
N GLY A 381 11.78 11.74 -13.39
CA GLY A 381 12.19 10.63 -14.26
C GLY A 381 11.20 9.47 -14.22
N LEU A 382 10.76 9.08 -13.02
CA LEU A 382 9.78 8.01 -12.84
C LEU A 382 8.41 8.35 -13.46
N LEU A 383 7.92 9.59 -13.33
CA LEU A 383 6.67 10.02 -13.97
C LEU A 383 6.75 9.98 -15.50
N MET A 384 7.89 10.34 -16.08
CA MET A 384 8.09 10.25 -17.54
C MET A 384 8.10 8.79 -18.02
N ILE A 385 8.75 7.90 -17.27
CA ILE A 385 8.71 6.46 -17.54
C ILE A 385 7.27 5.94 -17.40
N PHE A 386 6.54 6.37 -16.38
CA PHE A 386 5.14 5.97 -16.19
C PHE A 386 4.27 6.40 -17.37
N GLY A 387 4.46 7.60 -17.91
CA GLY A 387 3.75 8.07 -19.10
C GLY A 387 4.06 7.24 -20.34
N GLN A 388 5.32 6.90 -20.58
CA GLN A 388 5.72 6.03 -21.69
C GLN A 388 5.16 4.61 -21.53
N VAL A 389 5.28 4.02 -20.35
CA VAL A 389 4.71 2.70 -20.03
C VAL A 389 3.18 2.70 -20.19
N HIS A 390 2.50 3.77 -19.78
CA HIS A 390 1.05 3.90 -19.94
C HIS A 390 0.64 4.04 -21.41
N SER A 391 1.32 4.91 -22.17
CA SER A 391 1.13 5.09 -23.62
C SER A 391 1.23 3.76 -24.36
N ASP A 392 2.29 3.02 -24.07
CA ASP A 392 2.67 1.83 -24.83
C ASP A 392 2.06 0.56 -24.24
N TRP A 393 1.25 0.67 -23.18
CA TRP A 393 0.68 -0.47 -22.47
C TRP A 393 0.02 -1.47 -23.42
N GLU A 394 -0.78 -1.01 -24.38
CA GLU A 394 -1.46 -1.89 -25.35
C GLU A 394 -0.57 -2.46 -26.45
N THR A 395 0.61 -1.88 -26.69
CA THR A 395 1.52 -2.35 -27.74
C THR A 395 2.16 -3.70 -27.38
N VAL A 396 2.33 -3.95 -26.08
CA VAL A 396 2.76 -5.25 -25.57
C VAL A 396 1.50 -6.08 -25.35
N SER A 397 1.18 -6.93 -26.31
CA SER A 397 0.11 -7.93 -26.15
C SER A 397 0.41 -8.83 -24.95
N TYR A 398 -0.62 -9.43 -24.35
CA TYR A 398 -0.42 -10.48 -23.35
C TYR A 398 0.30 -11.65 -24.02
N ASP A 399 1.61 -11.73 -23.82
CA ASP A 399 2.44 -12.85 -24.21
C ASP A 399 2.27 -13.99 -23.20
N SER A 400 2.09 -15.20 -23.70
CA SER A 400 2.18 -16.46 -22.93
C SER A 400 3.43 -16.53 -22.04
N ARG A 401 4.52 -15.84 -22.44
CA ARG A 401 5.74 -15.70 -21.66
C ARG A 401 5.48 -15.05 -20.29
N PHE A 402 4.61 -14.05 -20.20
CA PHE A 402 4.28 -13.41 -18.92
C PHE A 402 3.45 -14.34 -18.03
N GLU A 403 2.50 -15.08 -18.60
CA GLU A 403 1.61 -15.98 -17.86
C GLU A 403 2.37 -17.08 -17.11
N ARG A 404 3.55 -17.48 -17.61
CA ARG A 404 4.42 -18.43 -16.92
C ARG A 404 4.77 -17.98 -15.50
N TYR A 405 4.94 -16.67 -15.27
CA TYR A 405 5.38 -16.11 -14.00
C TYR A 405 4.23 -15.69 -13.07
N GLY A 406 2.98 -16.12 -13.37
CA GLY A 406 1.88 -16.04 -12.43
C GLY A 406 1.53 -14.63 -11.95
N ASP A 407 1.69 -14.38 -10.64
CA ASP A 407 1.39 -13.08 -10.02
C ASP A 407 2.47 -12.00 -10.33
N LEU A 408 3.61 -12.37 -10.94
CA LEU A 408 4.64 -11.44 -11.46
C LEU A 408 4.43 -11.03 -12.93
N ALA A 409 3.38 -11.51 -13.60
CA ALA A 409 3.16 -11.25 -15.02
C ALA A 409 3.08 -9.75 -15.37
N ASP A 410 2.35 -8.97 -14.56
CA ASP A 410 2.23 -7.52 -14.76
C ASP A 410 3.57 -6.81 -14.54
N LEU A 411 4.37 -7.25 -13.55
CA LEU A 411 5.74 -6.75 -13.35
C LEU A 411 6.61 -6.99 -14.58
N CYS A 412 6.53 -8.17 -15.19
CA CYS A 412 7.30 -8.51 -16.38
C CYS A 412 6.94 -7.62 -17.57
N ARG A 413 5.64 -7.40 -17.80
CA ARG A 413 5.15 -6.53 -18.87
C ARG A 413 5.58 -5.08 -18.65
N VAL A 414 5.45 -4.58 -17.43
CA VAL A 414 5.96 -3.25 -17.06
C VAL A 414 7.48 -3.19 -17.28
N GLY A 415 8.21 -4.22 -16.91
CA GLY A 415 9.66 -4.31 -17.06
C GLY A 415 10.16 -4.18 -18.50
N GLU A 416 9.51 -4.84 -19.45
CA GLU A 416 9.82 -4.66 -20.87
C GLU A 416 9.63 -3.21 -21.33
N LEU A 417 8.51 -2.60 -20.94
CA LEU A 417 8.18 -1.22 -21.29
C LEU A 417 9.13 -0.21 -20.63
N VAL A 418 9.53 -0.47 -19.38
CA VAL A 418 10.55 0.31 -18.67
C VAL A 418 11.89 0.25 -19.37
N ALA A 419 12.30 -0.93 -19.85
CA ALA A 419 13.55 -1.07 -20.61
C ALA A 419 13.52 -0.19 -21.88
N VAL A 420 12.44 -0.28 -22.65
CA VAL A 420 12.25 0.55 -23.87
C VAL A 420 12.23 2.04 -23.54
N SER A 421 11.53 2.44 -22.48
CA SER A 421 11.43 3.84 -22.01
C SER A 421 12.79 4.44 -21.65
N LEU A 422 13.72 3.61 -21.19
CA LEU A 422 15.09 3.98 -20.87
C LEU A 422 16.06 3.87 -22.07
N GLY A 423 15.55 3.60 -23.27
CA GLY A 423 16.35 3.40 -24.48
C GLY A 423 17.17 2.11 -24.48
N ARG A 424 16.74 1.10 -23.72
CA ARG A 424 17.40 -0.21 -23.59
C ARG A 424 16.60 -1.28 -24.33
N GLY A 425 17.26 -2.38 -24.68
CA GLY A 425 16.60 -3.54 -25.28
C GLY A 425 15.72 -4.27 -24.26
N ARG A 426 14.56 -4.80 -24.71
CA ARG A 426 13.67 -5.62 -23.87
C ARG A 426 14.39 -6.85 -23.28
N SER A 427 15.34 -7.42 -24.01
CA SER A 427 16.16 -8.55 -23.55
C SER A 427 16.91 -8.25 -22.26
N MET A 428 17.33 -7.00 -22.04
CA MET A 428 18.04 -6.62 -20.81
C MET A 428 17.15 -6.77 -19.57
N PHE A 429 15.84 -6.50 -19.66
CA PHE A 429 14.94 -6.76 -18.54
C PHE A 429 14.87 -8.25 -18.25
N TRP A 430 14.72 -9.08 -19.28
CA TRP A 430 14.64 -10.53 -19.12
C TRP A 430 15.93 -11.15 -18.60
N GLU A 431 17.10 -10.67 -19.02
CA GLU A 431 18.38 -11.11 -18.45
C GLU A 431 18.46 -10.87 -16.94
N GLN A 432 18.02 -9.69 -16.48
CA GLN A 432 17.95 -9.35 -15.06
C GLN A 432 16.91 -10.21 -14.34
N PHE A 433 15.72 -10.34 -14.92
CA PHE A 433 14.61 -11.06 -14.32
C PHE A 433 14.87 -12.56 -14.23
N ASP A 434 15.37 -13.19 -15.30
CA ASP A 434 15.66 -14.62 -15.29
C ASP A 434 16.79 -14.96 -14.30
N ARG A 435 17.81 -14.10 -14.18
CA ARG A 435 18.86 -14.24 -13.16
C ARG A 435 18.28 -14.14 -11.75
N ASN A 436 17.45 -13.14 -11.49
CA ASN A 436 16.77 -12.97 -10.21
C ASN A 436 15.92 -14.20 -9.85
N GLN A 437 15.21 -14.75 -10.83
CA GLN A 437 14.36 -15.91 -10.63
C GLN A 437 15.15 -17.25 -10.55
N GLN A 438 16.41 -17.33 -11.01
CA GLN A 438 17.20 -18.57 -11.00
C GLN A 438 17.54 -19.03 -9.58
N GLY A 439 18.04 -18.12 -8.73
CA GLY A 439 18.41 -18.44 -7.35
C GLY A 439 17.22 -18.94 -6.54
N ARG A 440 16.07 -18.26 -6.68
CA ARG A 440 14.82 -18.65 -6.01
C ARG A 440 14.28 -20.00 -6.48
N ARG A 441 14.31 -20.27 -7.79
CA ARG A 441 13.84 -21.54 -8.36
C ARG A 441 14.68 -22.74 -7.92
N GLY A 442 16.00 -22.56 -7.84
CA GLY A 442 16.92 -23.59 -7.31
C GLY A 442 16.59 -23.94 -5.86
N PHE A 443 16.47 -22.92 -5.01
CA PHE A 443 16.15 -23.10 -3.60
C PHE A 443 14.75 -23.72 -3.37
N GLU A 444 13.71 -23.27 -4.10
CA GLU A 444 12.35 -23.82 -3.96
C GLU A 444 12.25 -25.28 -4.42
N LEU A 445 13.00 -25.65 -5.47
CA LEU A 445 13.16 -27.04 -5.88
C LEU A 445 13.85 -27.84 -4.77
N GLU A 446 14.93 -27.32 -4.19
CA GLU A 446 15.67 -27.96 -3.11
C GLU A 446 14.83 -28.24 -1.86
N GLU A 447 13.96 -27.30 -1.48
CA GLU A 447 13.05 -27.40 -0.34
C GLU A 447 11.80 -28.27 -0.60
N THR A 448 11.63 -28.77 -1.84
CA THR A 448 10.45 -29.57 -2.24
C THR A 448 10.85 -31.00 -2.66
N PRO A 449 10.95 -31.95 -1.70
CA PRO A 449 11.41 -33.32 -1.98
C PRO A 449 10.66 -34.06 -3.08
N VAL A 450 9.34 -33.85 -3.20
CA VAL A 450 8.52 -34.47 -4.24
C VAL A 450 8.85 -33.91 -5.62
N ALA A 451 9.17 -32.61 -5.72
CA ALA A 451 9.55 -31.97 -6.98
C ALA A 451 10.94 -32.45 -7.43
N GLN A 452 11.92 -32.52 -6.51
CA GLN A 452 13.22 -33.13 -6.77
C GLN A 452 13.09 -34.57 -7.26
N ALA A 453 12.27 -35.37 -6.56
CA ALA A 453 12.08 -36.77 -6.94
C ALA A 453 11.47 -36.91 -8.35
N VAL A 454 10.52 -36.04 -8.73
CA VAL A 454 9.96 -36.04 -10.09
C VAL A 454 11.00 -35.60 -11.13
N ALA A 455 11.81 -34.58 -10.83
CA ALA A 455 12.87 -34.11 -11.72
C ALA A 455 13.93 -35.21 -11.97
N HIS A 456 14.46 -35.80 -10.90
CA HIS A 456 15.44 -36.90 -11.01
C HIS A 456 14.84 -38.13 -11.70
N ALA A 457 13.59 -38.48 -11.42
CA ALA A 457 12.93 -39.60 -12.11
C ALA A 457 12.84 -39.36 -13.63
N LEU A 458 12.62 -38.11 -14.07
CA LEU A 458 12.59 -37.76 -15.49
C LEU A 458 13.98 -37.69 -16.14
N ASP A 459 15.03 -37.45 -15.37
CA ASP A 459 16.41 -37.50 -15.86
C ASP A 459 16.84 -38.92 -16.24
N ASP A 460 16.33 -39.92 -15.53
CA ASP A 460 16.61 -41.34 -15.76
C ASP A 460 15.80 -42.00 -16.89
N VAL A 461 14.79 -41.31 -17.44
CA VAL A 461 13.88 -41.87 -18.45
C VAL A 461 14.28 -41.41 -19.87
N PRO A 462 14.74 -42.34 -20.74
CA PRO A 462 14.97 -42.02 -22.15
C PRO A 462 13.67 -41.57 -22.81
N GLY A 463 13.66 -40.35 -23.34
CA GLY A 463 12.46 -39.71 -23.92
C GLY A 463 11.75 -38.72 -23.00
N GLY A 464 12.13 -38.64 -21.72
CA GLY A 464 11.70 -37.57 -20.81
C GLY A 464 10.19 -37.53 -20.55
N VAL A 465 9.48 -38.66 -20.63
CA VAL A 465 8.05 -38.76 -20.36
C VAL A 465 7.74 -39.92 -19.43
N ILE A 466 7.01 -39.64 -18.35
CA ILE A 466 6.48 -40.65 -17.42
C ILE A 466 4.96 -40.44 -17.33
N GLU A 467 4.17 -41.46 -17.68
CA GLU A 467 2.72 -41.46 -17.43
C GLU A 467 2.33 -42.71 -16.64
N LEU A 468 1.84 -42.51 -15.41
CA LEU A 468 1.46 -43.59 -14.50
C LEU A 468 0.15 -43.28 -13.77
N PRO A 469 -0.60 -44.30 -13.32
CA PRO A 469 -1.64 -44.14 -12.30
C PRO A 469 -1.09 -43.49 -11.04
N VAL A 470 -1.83 -42.56 -10.42
CA VAL A 470 -1.42 -41.87 -9.18
C VAL A 470 -1.04 -42.83 -8.04
N LYS A 471 -1.62 -44.04 -8.02
CA LYS A 471 -1.29 -45.08 -7.04
C LYS A 471 0.10 -45.70 -7.23
N GLN A 472 0.63 -45.69 -8.45
CA GLN A 472 1.95 -46.25 -8.78
C GLN A 472 3.07 -45.21 -8.65
N TRP A 473 2.74 -43.91 -8.83
CA TRP A 473 3.70 -42.82 -8.70
C TRP A 473 4.46 -42.81 -7.38
N LEU A 474 3.82 -43.12 -6.24
CA LEU A 474 4.52 -43.09 -4.95
C LEU A 474 5.64 -44.14 -4.86
N ALA A 475 5.40 -45.33 -5.40
CA ALA A 475 6.41 -46.38 -5.47
C ALA A 475 7.50 -46.02 -6.47
N HIS A 476 7.13 -45.41 -7.60
CA HIS A 476 8.07 -44.97 -8.63
C HIS A 476 9.00 -43.85 -8.15
N LEU A 477 8.50 -42.88 -7.37
CA LEU A 477 9.31 -41.77 -6.85
C LEU A 477 10.14 -42.14 -5.61
N LYS A 478 9.87 -43.28 -4.97
CA LYS A 478 10.55 -43.69 -3.73
C LYS A 478 12.08 -43.80 -3.86
N PRO A 479 12.65 -44.33 -4.95
CA PRO A 479 14.11 -44.37 -5.16
C PRO A 479 14.74 -42.98 -5.34
N TYR A 480 13.95 -42.00 -5.79
CA TYR A 480 14.37 -40.63 -6.05
C TYR A 480 14.12 -39.68 -4.87
N ARG A 481 13.62 -40.21 -3.75
CA ARG A 481 13.37 -39.42 -2.54
C ARG A 481 14.72 -38.96 -1.97
N PRO A 482 14.91 -37.65 -1.72
CA PRO A 482 16.12 -37.15 -1.05
C PRO A 482 16.28 -37.72 0.35
N ASP A 483 17.51 -38.08 0.73
CA ASP A 483 17.81 -38.72 2.02
C ASP A 483 17.40 -37.89 3.24
N VAL A 484 17.45 -36.55 3.13
CA VAL A 484 17.17 -35.60 4.22
C VAL A 484 15.68 -35.24 4.35
N THR A 485 14.79 -35.93 3.63
CA THR A 485 13.35 -35.61 3.61
C THR A 485 12.66 -35.93 4.93
N ARG A 486 12.06 -34.93 5.59
CA ARG A 486 11.25 -35.15 6.81
C ARG A 486 9.96 -35.94 6.51
N PRO A 487 9.46 -36.77 7.44
CA PRO A 487 8.25 -37.57 7.22
C PRO A 487 7.04 -36.74 6.79
N GLU A 488 6.84 -35.55 7.38
CA GLU A 488 5.76 -34.63 7.03
C GLU A 488 5.85 -34.03 5.62
N GLN A 489 7.04 -33.97 5.01
CA GLN A 489 7.25 -33.42 3.67
C GLN A 489 6.99 -34.46 2.56
N TRP A 490 6.92 -35.75 2.92
CA TRP A 490 6.70 -36.82 1.96
C TRP A 490 5.27 -37.37 2.02
N PRO A 491 4.55 -37.45 0.89
CA PRO A 491 3.19 -37.97 0.88
C PRO A 491 3.17 -39.47 1.23
N THR A 492 2.24 -39.88 2.10
CA THR A 492 2.07 -41.28 2.51
C THR A 492 0.91 -42.00 1.81
N SER A 493 0.14 -41.27 0.99
CA SER A 493 -1.01 -41.80 0.26
C SER A 493 -1.08 -41.26 -1.16
N SER A 494 -1.74 -41.99 -2.06
CA SER A 494 -2.02 -41.55 -3.43
C SER A 494 -2.83 -40.24 -3.48
N ARG A 495 -3.75 -40.03 -2.54
CA ARG A 495 -4.48 -38.76 -2.39
C ARG A 495 -3.56 -37.62 -1.99
N GLY A 496 -2.67 -37.85 -1.03
CA GLY A 496 -1.65 -36.88 -0.60
C GLY A 496 -0.70 -36.53 -1.74
N LEU A 497 -0.27 -37.51 -2.53
CA LEU A 497 0.58 -37.30 -3.70
C LEU A 497 -0.12 -36.51 -4.80
N GLY A 498 -1.40 -36.82 -5.08
CA GLY A 498 -2.19 -36.03 -6.02
C GLY A 498 -2.37 -34.56 -5.60
N ALA A 499 -2.46 -34.29 -4.29
CA ALA A 499 -2.46 -32.91 -3.78
C ALA A 499 -1.07 -32.25 -3.91
N ALA A 500 0.01 -32.98 -3.62
CA ALA A 500 1.38 -32.50 -3.80
C ALA A 500 1.65 -32.17 -5.28
N PHE A 501 1.25 -33.02 -6.22
CA PHE A 501 1.38 -32.79 -7.67
C PHE A 501 0.70 -31.52 -8.15
N LYS A 502 -0.50 -31.23 -7.64
CA LYS A 502 -1.19 -29.96 -7.93
C LYS A 502 -0.38 -28.76 -7.45
N ARG A 503 0.27 -28.86 -6.28
CA ARG A 503 1.06 -27.80 -5.67
C ARG A 503 2.39 -27.57 -6.38
N ILE A 504 3.11 -28.63 -6.78
CA ILE A 504 4.44 -28.53 -7.40
C ILE A 504 4.39 -28.32 -8.92
N LYS A 505 3.22 -28.40 -9.55
CA LYS A 505 3.05 -28.21 -11.00
C LYS A 505 3.64 -26.88 -11.52
N PRO A 506 3.47 -25.73 -10.86
CA PRO A 506 4.09 -24.48 -11.27
C PRO A 506 5.62 -24.54 -11.19
N LEU A 507 6.16 -24.98 -10.05
CA LEU A 507 7.59 -25.15 -9.81
C LEU A 507 8.25 -26.07 -10.85
N LEU A 508 7.63 -27.21 -11.16
CA LEU A 508 8.14 -28.13 -12.18
C LEU A 508 8.12 -27.50 -13.58
N ARG A 509 7.08 -26.73 -13.93
CA ARG A 509 7.02 -26.02 -15.22
C ARG A 509 8.21 -25.07 -15.36
N ASP A 510 8.62 -24.45 -14.28
CA ASP A 510 9.71 -23.49 -14.27
C ASP A 510 11.09 -24.10 -14.51
N VAL A 511 11.27 -25.37 -14.17
CA VAL A 511 12.47 -26.15 -14.51
C VAL A 511 12.31 -26.98 -15.79
N GLY A 512 11.30 -26.65 -16.61
CA GLY A 512 11.08 -27.29 -17.91
C GLY A 512 10.39 -28.64 -17.84
N ILE A 513 9.57 -28.89 -16.81
CA ILE A 513 8.81 -30.13 -16.61
C ILE A 513 7.31 -29.84 -16.57
N THR A 514 6.56 -30.38 -17.52
CA THR A 514 5.10 -30.30 -17.54
C THR A 514 4.49 -31.46 -16.75
N LEU A 515 3.87 -31.17 -15.60
CA LEU A 515 3.12 -32.15 -14.79
C LEU A 515 1.60 -31.96 -14.93
N THR A 516 0.89 -32.93 -15.49
CA THR A 516 -0.55 -32.83 -15.78
C THR A 516 -1.32 -34.09 -15.39
N SER A 517 -2.59 -33.93 -15.01
CA SER A 517 -3.50 -35.07 -14.86
C SER A 517 -4.13 -35.36 -16.22
N THR A 518 -3.99 -36.60 -16.70
CA THR A 518 -4.52 -37.04 -18.01
C THR A 518 -5.92 -37.65 -17.90
N GLY A 519 -6.60 -37.42 -16.76
CA GLY A 519 -7.97 -37.87 -16.51
C GLY A 519 -8.07 -39.22 -15.80
N GLN A 520 -9.30 -39.70 -15.65
CA GLN A 520 -9.59 -41.03 -15.12
C GLN A 520 -9.69 -42.04 -16.27
N ARG A 521 -9.03 -43.19 -16.11
CA ARG A 521 -9.19 -44.36 -16.97
C ARG A 521 -9.55 -45.55 -16.07
N GLY A 522 -10.81 -45.96 -16.11
CA GLY A 522 -11.35 -46.93 -15.14
C GLY A 522 -11.30 -46.41 -13.70
N PRO A 523 -10.89 -47.22 -12.69
CA PRO A 523 -10.86 -46.80 -11.29
C PRO A 523 -9.63 -45.95 -10.92
N PHE A 524 -8.78 -45.59 -11.89
CA PHE A 524 -7.49 -44.93 -11.65
C PHE A 524 -7.42 -43.56 -12.32
N CYS A 525 -6.86 -42.58 -11.58
CA CYS A 525 -6.49 -41.27 -12.11
C CYS A 525 -5.03 -41.30 -12.55
N TYR A 526 -4.75 -40.82 -13.76
CA TYR A 526 -3.42 -40.81 -14.35
C TYR A 526 -2.79 -39.41 -14.27
N TRP A 527 -1.47 -39.42 -14.12
CA TRP A 527 -0.63 -38.23 -14.19
C TRP A 527 0.52 -38.47 -15.15
N ARG A 528 0.82 -37.46 -15.96
CA ARG A 528 1.91 -37.40 -16.92
C ARG A 528 2.88 -36.30 -16.53
N ALA A 529 4.15 -36.63 -16.39
CA ALA A 529 5.26 -35.70 -16.27
C ALA A 529 6.10 -35.78 -17.56
N GLU A 530 6.50 -34.63 -18.11
CA GLU A 530 7.19 -34.56 -19.39
C GLU A 530 8.19 -33.41 -19.41
N LYS A 531 9.42 -33.65 -19.90
CA LYS A 531 10.39 -32.59 -20.19
C LYS A 531 9.90 -31.77 -21.37
N THR A 532 9.74 -30.48 -21.17
CA THR A 532 9.40 -29.53 -22.23
C THR A 532 10.66 -29.31 -23.07
N THR A 533 10.72 -29.85 -24.29
CA THR A 533 11.75 -29.45 -25.26
C THR A 533 11.61 -27.96 -25.51
N SER A 534 12.62 -27.19 -25.12
CA SER A 534 12.75 -25.79 -25.50
C SER A 534 12.86 -25.71 -27.02
N HIS A 535 11.74 -25.50 -27.71
CA HIS A 535 11.79 -24.80 -28.97
C HIS A 535 12.13 -23.36 -28.64
N SER A 536 13.42 -23.04 -28.75
CA SER A 536 13.90 -21.69 -28.97
C SER A 536 13.18 -21.17 -30.22
N ALA A 537 12.13 -20.37 -30.01
CA ALA A 537 11.57 -19.56 -31.07
C ALA A 537 12.59 -18.46 -31.36
N GLU A 538 13.08 -18.45 -32.60
CA GLU A 538 13.90 -17.38 -33.19
C GLU A 538 13.21 -16.02 -33.15
#